data_AF-A0A925D643-F1
#
_entry.id   AF-A0A925D643-F1
#
_cell.length_a   1.000
_cell.length_b   1.000
_cell.length_c   1.000
_cell.angle_alpha   90.00
_cell.angle_beta   90.00
_cell.angle_gamma   90.00
#
_symmetry.space_group_name_H-M   'P 1'
#
loop_
_entity.id
_entity.type
_entity.pdbx_description
1 polymer ?
#
loop_
_entity_poly.entity_id
_entity_poly.type
_entity_poly.pdbx_seq_one_letter_code
_entity_poly.pdbx_strand_id
1 'polypeptide(L)'
;MHESHGELLLGGSRLHNVHVELEQEEPLDGHADWMLSGRLCVTEQEAQELELERHYLLQLADGRAGPIVVTRFEPHNGTLRAAFRPHPE
;
A
#
# COMPACT_ATOMS: atom_id res chain seq x y z
N MET A 1 -3.79 10.24 11.03
CA MET A 1 -2.74 9.36 10.49
C MET A 1 -2.71 8.12 11.35
N HIS A 2 -3.01 6.97 10.77
CA HIS A 2 -3.13 5.70 11.49
C HIS A 2 -2.04 4.75 11.00
N GLU A 3 -1.30 4.14 11.93
CA GLU A 3 -0.26 3.16 11.60
C GLU A 3 -0.87 1.76 11.64
N SER A 4 -0.56 0.96 10.62
CA SER A 4 -1.02 -0.42 10.49
C SER A 4 0.04 -1.29 9.83
N HIS A 5 -0.20 -2.60 9.81
CA HIS A 5 0.63 -3.57 9.11
C HIS A 5 -0.22 -4.33 8.10
N GLY A 6 0.40 -4.79 7.02
CA GLY A 6 -0.30 -5.54 6.00
C GLY A 6 0.62 -6.32 5.07
N GLU A 7 0.01 -6.80 4.01
CA GLU A 7 0.67 -7.46 2.90
C GLU A 7 0.35 -6.70 1.62
N LEU A 8 1.34 -6.57 0.75
CA LEU A 8 1.16 -6.01 -0.59
C LEU A 8 1.26 -7.15 -1.60
N LEU A 9 0.16 -7.39 -2.31
CA LEU A 9 0.06 -8.44 -3.32
C LEU A 9 0.54 -7.87 -4.66
N LEU A 10 1.66 -8.41 -5.11
CA LEU A 10 2.26 -8.14 -6.42
C LEU A 10 1.76 -9.24 -7.37
N GLY A 11 1.55 -8.97 -8.65
CA GLY A 11 1.01 -9.96 -9.61
C GLY A 11 1.93 -11.17 -9.85
N GLY A 12 2.02 -12.09 -8.89
CA GLY A 12 2.92 -13.25 -8.86
C GLY A 12 3.76 -13.39 -7.57
N SER A 13 3.79 -12.39 -6.70
CA SER A 13 4.56 -12.41 -5.44
C SER A 13 3.86 -11.58 -4.35
N ARG A 14 4.42 -11.53 -3.14
CA ARG A 14 3.87 -10.72 -2.04
C ARG A 14 4.96 -10.15 -1.16
N LEU A 15 4.79 -8.90 -0.77
CA LEU A 15 5.56 -8.29 0.30
C LEU A 15 4.81 -8.51 1.61
N HIS A 16 5.50 -9.11 2.58
CA HIS A 16 4.94 -9.47 3.87
C HIS A 16 5.27 -8.42 4.92
N ASN A 17 4.38 -8.24 5.90
CA ASN A 17 4.60 -7.37 7.07
C ASN A 17 4.98 -5.93 6.71
N VAL A 18 4.40 -5.39 5.64
CA VAL A 18 4.64 -4.02 5.20
C VAL A 18 4.05 -3.07 6.23
N HIS A 19 4.84 -2.11 6.69
CA HIS A 19 4.37 -1.06 7.59
C HIS A 19 3.65 0.02 6.76
N VAL A 20 2.42 0.34 7.17
CA VAL A 20 1.50 1.22 6.43
C VAL A 20 1.13 2.40 7.31
N GLU A 21 1.33 3.61 6.78
CA GLU A 21 0.79 4.83 7.35
C GLU A 21 -0.40 5.29 6.53
N LEU A 22 -1.60 5.16 7.08
CA LEU A 22 -2.85 5.52 6.43
C LEU A 22 -3.18 7.01 6.66
N GLU A 23 -3.45 7.69 5.55
CA GLU A 23 -3.94 9.07 5.50
C GLU A 23 -5.46 9.11 5.31
N GLN A 24 -6.00 8.22 4.48
CA GLN A 24 -7.45 8.04 4.29
C GLN A 24 -7.80 6.55 4.20
N GLU A 25 -8.94 6.18 4.79
CA GLU A 25 -9.51 4.83 4.80
C GLU A 25 -11.03 4.93 4.79
N GLU A 26 -11.66 4.54 3.68
CA GLU A 26 -13.11 4.59 3.53
C GLU A 26 -13.60 3.29 2.88
N PRO A 27 -14.71 2.69 3.35
CA PRO A 27 -15.32 1.58 2.65
C PRO A 27 -15.81 2.05 1.27
N LEU A 28 -15.57 1.26 0.23
CA LEU A 28 -16.10 1.55 -1.09
C LEU A 28 -17.56 1.10 -1.14
N ASP A 29 -18.48 2.04 -1.36
CA ASP A 29 -19.93 1.78 -1.32
C ASP A 29 -20.34 0.63 -2.24
N GLY A 30 -20.98 -0.40 -1.67
CA GLY A 30 -21.44 -1.57 -2.41
C GLY A 30 -20.35 -2.61 -2.72
N HIS A 31 -19.11 -2.40 -2.27
CA HIS A 31 -17.98 -3.31 -2.44
C HIS A 31 -17.44 -3.80 -1.09
N ALA A 32 -16.74 -4.95 -1.11
CA ALA A 32 -15.99 -5.43 0.06
C ALA A 32 -14.65 -4.69 0.24
N ASP A 33 -14.25 -3.90 -0.76
CA ASP A 33 -12.98 -3.21 -0.82
C ASP A 33 -13.00 -1.85 -0.13
N TRP A 34 -11.81 -1.37 0.21
CA TRP A 34 -11.56 -0.11 0.87
C TRP A 34 -10.78 0.84 -0.02
N MET A 35 -11.17 2.11 -0.03
CA MET A 35 -10.34 3.18 -0.54
C MET A 35 -9.27 3.52 0.50
N LEU A 36 -8.03 3.13 0.19
CA LEU A 36 -6.87 3.35 1.06
C LEU A 36 -5.89 4.32 0.39
N SER A 37 -5.49 5.38 1.11
CA SER A 37 -4.39 6.26 0.72
C SER A 37 -3.39 6.42 1.86
N GLY A 38 -2.11 6.59 1.51
CA GLY A 38 -1.09 6.70 2.53
C GLY A 38 0.32 6.43 2.04
N ARG A 39 1.15 5.87 2.93
CA ARG A 39 2.55 5.52 2.66
C ARG A 39 2.87 4.12 3.15
N LEU A 40 3.69 3.40 2.40
CA LEU A 40 4.31 2.14 2.82
C LEU A 40 5.76 2.40 3.19
N CYS A 41 6.24 1.87 4.31
CA CYS A 41 7.67 1.79 4.58
C CYS A 41 8.20 0.50 3.96
N VAL A 42 9.15 0.63 3.03
CA VAL A 42 9.76 -0.47 2.29
C VAL A 42 11.28 -0.34 2.31
N THR A 43 11.97 -1.46 2.25
CA THR A 43 13.41 -1.51 2.02
C THR A 43 13.75 -1.12 0.58
N GLU A 44 15.02 -0.82 0.30
CA GLU A 44 15.48 -0.56 -1.07
C GLU A 44 15.27 -1.76 -1.99
N GLN A 45 15.41 -2.98 -1.47
CA GLN A 45 15.19 -4.21 -2.24
C GLN A 45 13.70 -4.39 -2.59
N GLU A 46 12.80 -4.18 -1.62
CA GLU A 46 11.36 -4.28 -1.87
C GLU A 46 10.87 -3.19 -2.83
N ALA A 47 11.45 -1.98 -2.75
CA ALA A 47 11.13 -0.91 -3.69
C ALA A 47 11.53 -1.24 -5.14
N GLN A 48 12.54 -2.10 -5.37
CA GLN A 48 12.89 -2.55 -6.72
C GLN A 48 11.84 -3.48 -7.34
N GLU A 49 11.01 -4.13 -6.51
CA GLU A 49 9.90 -4.96 -6.96
C GLU A 49 8.62 -4.14 -7.24
N LEU A 50 8.65 -2.85 -6.89
CA LEU A 50 7.53 -1.93 -7.03
C LEU A 50 7.74 -0.97 -8.21
N GLU A 51 6.76 -0.95 -9.09
CA GLU A 51 6.62 0.02 -10.17
C GLU A 51 5.63 1.13 -9.81
N LEU A 52 5.95 2.35 -10.24
CA LEU A 52 5.05 3.50 -10.15
C LEU A 52 3.85 3.34 -11.07
N GLU A 53 2.69 3.82 -10.62
CA GLU A 53 1.39 3.76 -11.31
C GLU A 53 0.91 2.33 -11.65
N ARG A 54 1.60 1.29 -11.16
CA ARG A 54 1.16 -0.10 -11.26
C ARG A 54 0.15 -0.41 -10.16
N HIS A 55 -0.82 -1.26 -10.49
CA HIS A 55 -1.88 -1.67 -9.58
C HIS A 55 -1.39 -2.77 -8.64
N TYR A 56 -1.72 -2.62 -7.36
CA TYR A 56 -1.45 -3.60 -6.31
C TYR A 56 -2.69 -3.75 -5.43
N LEU A 57 -2.80 -4.88 -4.74
CA LEU A 57 -3.80 -5.07 -3.69
C LEU A 57 -3.12 -4.97 -2.33
N LEU A 58 -3.51 -3.97 -1.54
CA LEU A 58 -3.07 -3.83 -0.16
C LEU A 58 -4.06 -4.54 0.76
N GLN A 59 -3.58 -5.49 1.55
CA GLN A 59 -4.37 -6.18 2.56
C GLN A 59 -3.82 -5.85 3.95
N LEU A 60 -4.59 -5.15 4.77
CA LEU A 60 -4.25 -4.82 6.15
C LEU A 60 -4.50 -6.02 7.07
N ALA A 61 -3.75 -6.08 8.17
CA ALA A 61 -3.82 -7.18 9.15
C ALA A 61 -5.19 -7.31 9.85
N ASP A 62 -5.98 -6.23 9.86
CA ASP A 62 -7.35 -6.22 10.40
C ASP A 62 -8.41 -6.72 9.40
N GLY A 63 -7.98 -7.18 8.21
CA GLY A 63 -8.82 -7.78 7.18
C GLY A 63 -9.34 -6.79 6.14
N ARG A 64 -9.11 -5.48 6.31
CA ARG A 64 -9.43 -4.50 5.28
C ARG A 64 -8.49 -4.68 4.09
N ALA A 65 -9.02 -4.59 2.88
CA ALA A 65 -8.22 -4.68 1.68
C ALA A 65 -8.71 -3.69 0.63
N GLY A 66 -7.80 -3.22 -0.23
CA GLY A 66 -8.14 -2.25 -1.25
C GLY A 66 -7.12 -2.15 -2.38
N PRO A 67 -7.56 -1.96 -3.62
CA PRO A 67 -6.66 -1.70 -4.75
C PRO A 67 -5.97 -0.33 -4.58
N ILE A 68 -4.65 -0.32 -4.75
CA ILE A 68 -3.83 0.88 -4.65
C ILE A 68 -2.88 0.99 -5.84
N VAL A 69 -2.40 2.21 -6.09
CA VAL A 69 -1.24 2.46 -6.97
C VAL A 69 -0.19 3.23 -6.20
N VAL A 70 1.07 2.81 -6.35
CA VAL A 70 2.22 3.53 -5.81
C VAL A 70 2.54 4.69 -6.74
N THR A 71 2.57 5.92 -6.22
CA THR A 71 2.71 7.14 -7.03
C THR A 71 4.09 7.77 -6.91
N ARG A 72 4.80 7.50 -5.81
CA ARG A 72 6.11 8.11 -5.55
C ARG A 72 6.91 7.31 -4.53
N PHE A 73 8.24 7.33 -4.66
CA PHE A 73 9.17 6.91 -3.62
C PHE A 73 9.92 8.11 -3.03
N GLU A 74 10.10 8.13 -1.72
CA GLU A 74 10.80 9.16 -0.99
C GLU A 74 11.76 8.53 0.04
N PRO A 75 12.99 9.05 0.19
CA PRO A 75 13.90 8.57 1.25
C PRO A 75 13.36 8.93 2.63
N HIS A 76 13.44 7.98 3.58
CA HIS A 76 12.97 8.16 4.94
C HIS A 76 13.84 7.42 5.96
N ASN A 77 14.62 8.14 6.76
CA ASN A 77 15.41 7.61 7.88
C ASN A 77 16.25 6.35 7.54
N GLY A 78 16.87 6.32 6.34
CA GLY A 78 17.66 5.17 5.88
C GLY A 78 16.84 4.02 5.27
N THR A 79 15.54 4.24 5.07
CA THR A 79 14.60 3.36 4.33
C THR A 79 13.91 4.14 3.20
N LEU A 80 12.98 3.52 2.48
CA LEU A 80 12.15 4.19 1.49
C LEU A 80 10.68 4.22 1.94
N ARG A 81 10.01 5.34 1.64
CA ARG A 81 8.56 5.47 1.73
C ARG A 81 7.96 5.48 0.34
N ALA A 82 7.02 4.58 0.10
CA ALA A 82 6.23 4.52 -1.12
C ALA A 82 4.86 5.17 -0.86
N ALA A 83 4.61 6.36 -1.42
CA ALA A 83 3.29 6.97 -1.37
C ALA A 83 2.34 6.21 -2.29
N PHE A 84 1.11 5.99 -1.82
CA PHE A 84 0.08 5.31 -2.60
C PHE A 84 -1.28 6.00 -2.49
N ARG A 85 -2.10 5.80 -3.52
CA ARG A 85 -3.48 6.29 -3.60
C ARG A 85 -4.43 5.14 -3.96
N PRO A 86 -5.73 5.26 -3.64
CA PRO A 86 -6.71 4.27 -4.05
C PRO A 86 -6.79 4.22 -5.57
N HIS A 87 -6.98 3.02 -6.10
CA HIS A 87 -7.29 2.80 -7.50
C HIS A 87 -8.69 2.18 -7.60
N PRO A 88 -9.77 2.99 -7.64
CA PRO A 88 -11.10 2.46 -7.90
C PRO A 88 -11.11 1.88 -9.31
N GLU A 89 -11.35 0.57 -9.42
CA GLU A 89 -11.60 -0.10 -10.71
C GLU A 89 -12.88 0.42 -11.39
#